data_AF-A0A3N5U9I4-F1
#
_entry.id   AF-A0A3N5U9I4-F1
#
_cell.length_a   1.000
_cell.length_b   1.000
_cell.length_c   1.000
_cell.angle_alpha   90.00
_cell.angle_beta   90.00
_cell.angle_gamma   90.00
#
_symmetry.space_group_name_H-M   'P 1'
#
loop_
_entity.id
_entity.type
_entity.pdbx_description
1 polymer ?
#
loop_
_entity_poly.entity_id
_entity_poly.type
_entity_poly.pdbx_seq_one_letter_code
_entity_poly.pdbx_strand_id
1 'polypeptide(L)'
;MQLADLRKDAGLSQAELAKRVGTSQQQISRHESANYEGHSLSMLRRVADVLGATVKVQIYRQNEEKHGAVAEPRSKYKVKSSLRRRLK
;
A
#
# COMPACT_ATOMS: atom_id res chain seq x y z
N MET A 1 5.87 8.64 7.98
CA MET A 1 4.44 8.58 7.62
C MET A 1 3.66 9.24 8.74
N GLN A 2 2.76 10.18 8.40
CA GLN A 2 1.96 10.95 9.36
C GLN A 2 1.17 10.06 10.34
N LEU A 3 0.79 8.85 9.93
CA LEU A 3 0.01 7.92 10.75
C LEU A 3 0.75 7.40 11.98
N ALA A 4 2.06 7.13 11.83
CA ALA A 4 2.89 6.63 12.93
C ALA A 4 3.07 7.69 14.01
N ASP A 5 3.18 8.95 13.62
CA ASP A 5 3.35 10.08 14.53
C ASP A 5 2.04 10.34 15.29
N LEU A 6 0.90 10.42 14.60
CA LEU A 6 -0.42 10.54 15.23
C LEU A 6 -0.70 9.40 16.23
N ARG A 7 -0.28 8.17 15.92
CA ARG A 7 -0.40 7.04 16.85
C ARG A 7 0.44 7.26 18.12
N LYS A 8 1.69 7.71 17.96
CA LYS A 8 2.60 7.98 19.09
C LYS A 8 2.07 9.12 19.96
N ASP A 9 1.54 10.17 19.36
CA ASP A 9 0.93 11.29 20.07
C ASP A 9 -0.31 10.85 20.87
N ALA A 10 -1.06 9.88 20.35
CA ALA A 10 -2.15 9.22 21.06
C ALA A 10 -1.69 8.22 22.15
N GLY A 11 -0.38 8.03 22.33
CA GLY A 11 0.20 7.13 23.33
C GLY A 11 -0.04 5.64 23.05
N LEU A 12 -0.32 5.25 21.81
CA LEU A 12 -0.69 3.87 21.46
C LEU A 12 0.48 3.10 20.86
N SER A 13 0.64 1.84 21.25
CA SER A 13 1.41 0.87 20.46
C SER A 13 0.66 0.49 19.17
N GLN A 14 1.37 -0.10 18.21
CA GLN A 14 0.74 -0.63 16.99
C GLN A 14 -0.30 -1.71 17.30
N ALA A 15 -0.06 -2.54 18.32
CA ALA A 15 -0.98 -3.60 18.72
C ALA A 15 -2.26 -3.03 19.37
N GLU A 16 -2.15 -1.97 20.17
CA GLU A 16 -3.31 -1.29 20.75
C GLU A 16 -4.15 -0.58 19.70
N LEU A 17 -3.50 0.10 18.75
CA LEU A 17 -4.20 0.71 17.62
C LEU A 17 -4.92 -0.36 16.79
N ALA A 18 -4.26 -1.49 16.51
CA ALA A 18 -4.85 -2.60 15.78
C ALA A 18 -6.10 -3.15 16.46
N LYS A 19 -6.05 -3.33 17.79
CA LYS A 19 -7.21 -3.77 18.60
C LYS A 19 -8.37 -2.80 18.50
N ARG A 20 -8.11 -1.49 18.63
CA ARG A 20 -9.16 -0.45 18.57
C ARG A 20 -9.78 -0.33 17.17
N VAL A 21 -8.99 -0.49 16.12
CA VAL A 21 -9.46 -0.41 14.73
C VAL A 21 -10.13 -1.72 14.25
N GLY A 22 -9.88 -2.85 14.93
CA GLY A 22 -10.38 -4.16 14.53
C GLY A 22 -9.57 -4.77 13.39
N THR A 23 -8.24 -4.64 13.41
CA THR A 23 -7.32 -5.22 12.42
C THR A 23 -6.13 -5.89 13.10
N SER A 24 -5.17 -6.41 12.32
CA SER A 24 -3.93 -6.98 12.87
C SER A 24 -2.82 -5.93 13.02
N GLN A 25 -1.90 -6.16 13.97
CA GLN A 25 -0.71 -5.32 14.13
C GLN A 25 0.13 -5.28 12.85
N GLN A 26 0.22 -6.39 12.12
CA GLN A 26 0.94 -6.44 10.85
C GLN A 26 0.30 -5.51 9.80
N GLN A 27 -1.03 -5.42 9.75
CA GLN A 27 -1.72 -4.48 8.87
C GLN A 27 -1.40 -3.03 9.28
N ILE A 28 -1.46 -2.70 10.58
CA ILE A 28 -1.06 -1.36 11.06
C ILE A 28 0.40 -1.03 10.69
N SER A 29 1.32 -1.97 10.86
CA SER A 29 2.74 -1.79 10.47
C SER A 29 2.91 -1.50 8.98
N ARG A 30 2.15 -2.18 8.12
CA ARG A 30 2.10 -1.88 6.67
C ARG A 30 1.53 -0.49 6.40
N HIS A 31 0.49 -0.08 7.14
CA HIS A 31 -0.11 1.25 7.01
C HIS A 31 0.82 2.39 7.46
N GLU A 32 1.74 2.11 8.38
CA GLU A 32 2.75 3.07 8.84
C GLU A 32 4.02 3.10 7.96
N SER A 33 4.17 2.12 7.06
CA SER A 33 5.33 2.00 6.18
C SER A 33 5.27 3.01 5.02
N ALA A 34 6.37 3.74 4.77
CA ALA A 34 6.42 4.84 3.80
C ALA A 34 6.29 4.43 2.32
N ASN A 35 6.40 3.13 2.00
CA ASN A 35 6.40 2.61 0.64
C ASN A 35 5.11 1.83 0.29
N TYR A 36 4.06 1.91 1.11
CA TYR A 36 2.83 1.15 0.87
C TYR A 36 1.77 2.01 0.19
N GLU A 37 1.61 1.83 -1.12
CA GLU A 37 0.66 2.58 -1.97
C GLU A 37 -0.77 2.01 -1.96
N GLY A 38 -1.02 0.90 -1.24
CA GLY A 38 -2.28 0.14 -1.29
C GLY A 38 -3.31 0.51 -0.22
N HIS A 39 -3.28 1.71 0.36
CA HIS A 39 -4.22 2.07 1.43
C HIS A 39 -5.63 2.25 0.89
N SER A 40 -6.61 1.54 1.46
CA SER A 40 -8.01 1.88 1.23
C SER A 40 -8.38 3.14 2.03
N LEU A 41 -9.12 4.07 1.40
CA LEU A 41 -9.63 5.26 2.08
C LEU A 41 -10.51 4.90 3.29
N SER A 42 -11.24 3.79 3.21
CA SER A 42 -12.05 3.28 4.31
C SER A 42 -11.21 2.89 5.54
N MET A 43 -10.04 2.28 5.34
CA MET A 43 -9.13 1.93 6.43
C MET A 43 -8.47 3.18 7.02
N LEU A 44 -8.02 4.11 6.18
CA LEU A 44 -7.46 5.39 6.64
C LEU A 44 -8.46 6.16 7.51
N ARG A 45 -9.74 6.17 7.11
CA ARG A 45 -10.80 6.80 7.90
C ARG A 45 -10.97 6.15 9.27
N ARG A 46 -11.06 4.81 9.35
CA ARG A 46 -11.20 4.09 10.63
C ARG A 46 -10.02 4.34 11.58
N VAL A 47 -8.80 4.38 11.05
CA VAL A 47 -7.62 4.70 11.87
C VAL A 47 -7.68 6.14 12.36
N ALA A 48 -8.03 7.09 11.49
CA ALA A 48 -8.17 8.49 11.86
C ALA A 48 -9.24 8.69 12.95
N ASP A 49 -10.40 8.02 12.83
CA ASP A 49 -11.47 8.08 13.84
C ASP A 49 -10.98 7.62 15.23
N VAL A 50 -10.22 6.52 15.30
CA VAL A 50 -9.64 6.02 16.55
C VAL A 50 -8.57 6.97 17.13
N LEU A 51 -7.85 7.68 16.27
CA LEU A 51 -6.82 8.64 16.65
C LEU A 51 -7.38 10.06 16.90
N GLY A 52 -8.68 10.28 16.75
CA GLY A 52 -9.27 11.63 16.85
C GLY A 52 -8.82 12.58 15.74
N ALA A 53 -8.43 12.05 14.58
CA ALA A 53 -7.94 12.79 13.42
C ALA A 53 -8.97 12.78 12.27
N THR A 54 -8.76 13.65 11.27
CA THR A 54 -9.62 13.72 10.07
C THR A 54 -8.79 13.47 8.81
N VAL A 55 -9.32 12.67 7.88
CA VAL A 55 -8.71 12.44 6.56
C VAL A 55 -9.17 13.51 5.58
N LYS A 56 -8.22 14.20 4.93
CA LYS A 56 -8.48 15.12 3.82
C LYS A 56 -8.06 14.47 2.50
N VAL A 57 -8.98 14.35 1.56
CA VAL A 57 -8.72 13.83 0.21
C VAL A 57 -8.85 14.97 -0.79
N GLN A 58 -7.90 15.08 -1.72
CA GLN A 58 -7.96 15.99 -2.86
C GLN A 58 -7.86 15.17 -4.14
N ILE A 59 -8.78 15.41 -5.07
CA ILE A 59 -8.81 14.75 -6.37
C ILE A 59 -8.40 15.78 -7.41
N TYR A 60 -7.42 15.42 -8.23
CA TYR A 60 -6.93 16.25 -9.34
C TYR A 60 -7.27 15.57 -10.66
N ARG A 61 -7.47 16.38 -11.71
CA ARG A 61 -7.60 15.85 -13.07
C ARG A 61 -6.27 15.19 -13.43
N GLN A 62 -6.31 13.94 -13.89
CA GLN A 62 -5.13 13.35 -14.52
C GLN A 62 -4.87 14.17 -15.79
N ASN A 63 -3.71 14.83 -15.86
CA ASN A 63 -3.28 15.45 -17.11
C ASN A 63 -3.11 14.31 -18.11
N GLU A 64 -3.84 14.35 -19.21
CA GLU A 64 -3.66 13.39 -20.30
C GLU A 64 -2.33 13.69 -21.00
N GLU A 65 -1.21 13.28 -20.41
CA GLU A 65 -0.10 12.84 -21.23
C GLU A 65 -0.50 11.47 -21.78
N LYS A 66 -1.29 11.51 -22.87
CA LYS A 66 -1.47 10.37 -23.77
C LYS A 66 -0.08 9.86 -24.10
N HIS A 67 0.34 8.80 -23.41
CA HIS A 67 1.46 8.01 -23.88
C HIS A 67 1.06 7.53 -25.25
N GLY A 68 1.73 8.09 -26.27
CA GLY A 68 1.41 7.88 -27.66
C GLY A 68 1.22 6.41 -28.00
N ALA A 69 0.35 6.17 -28.97
CA ALA A 69 0.15 4.88 -29.60
C ALA A 69 1.49 4.15 -29.79
N VAL A 70 1.63 2.98 -29.18
CA VAL A 70 2.65 2.02 -29.60
C VAL A 70 1.94 0.84 -30.25
N ALA A 71 2.28 0.61 -31.52
CA ALA A 71 1.74 -0.44 -32.38
C ALA A 71 2.39 -1.82 -32.15
N GLU A 72 3.16 -2.01 -31.07
CA GLU A 72 3.80 -3.30 -30.78
C GLU A 72 3.48 -3.79 -29.36
N PRO A 73 3.09 -5.08 -29.21
CA PRO A 73 2.80 -5.65 -27.89
C PRO A 73 4.10 -5.86 -27.09
N ARG A 74 4.07 -5.49 -25.81
CA ARG A 74 5.20 -5.76 -24.89
C ARG A 74 5.34 -7.26 -24.65
N SER A 75 6.31 -7.91 -25.31
CA SER A 75 6.89 -9.15 -24.80
C SER A 75 8.41 -9.15 -24.97
N LYS A 76 9.14 -9.08 -23.85
CA LYS A 76 10.51 -9.55 -23.74
C LYS A 76 10.67 -10.33 -22.43
N TYR A 77 9.96 -11.45 -22.32
CA TYR A 77 10.30 -12.50 -21.36
C TYR A 77 11.62 -13.14 -21.79
N LYS A 78 12.70 -12.88 -21.05
CA LYS A 78 13.99 -13.56 -21.25
C LYS A 78 13.96 -14.88 -20.47
N VAL A 79 13.42 -15.93 -21.08
CA VAL A 79 13.61 -17.32 -20.64
C VAL A 79 14.55 -18.01 -21.62
N LYS A 80 15.68 -18.51 -21.12
CA LYS A 80 16.45 -19.68 -21.61
C LYS A 80 17.61 -19.89 -20.62
N SER A 81 17.75 -21.05 -20.00
CA SER A 81 18.24 -22.23 -20.69
C SER A 81 17.70 -23.54 -20.10
N SER A 82 17.27 -24.41 -21.01
CA SER A 82 16.89 -25.80 -20.85
C SER A 82 18.03 -26.73 -21.28
N LEU A 83 18.36 -27.77 -20.50
CA LEU A 83 18.97 -29.05 -20.96
C LEU A 83 19.25 -29.94 -19.72
N ARG A 84 18.89 -31.22 -19.56
CA ARG A 84 18.34 -32.30 -20.41
C ARG A 84 17.84 -33.41 -19.45
N ARG A 85 16.75 -34.11 -19.80
CA ARG A 85 16.39 -35.44 -19.23
C ARG A 85 17.45 -36.47 -19.65
N ARG A 86 17.78 -37.47 -18.81
CA ARG A 86 17.41 -38.90 -18.96
C ARG A 86 18.20 -39.81 -17.99
N LEU A 87 17.49 -40.83 -17.49
CA LEU A 87 17.92 -42.01 -16.74
C LEU A 87 19.14 -42.75 -17.32
N LYS A 88 20.01 -43.24 -16.43
CA LYS A 88 20.42 -44.64 -16.34
C LYS A 88 20.66 -44.98 -14.87
#